data_AF-A0A7S1Q6L4-F1
#
_entry.id   AF-A0A7S1Q6L4-F1
#
_cell.length_a   1.000
_cell.length_b   1.000
_cell.length_c   1.000
_cell.angle_alpha   90.00
_cell.angle_beta   90.00
_cell.angle_gamma   90.00
#
_symmetry.space_group_name_H-M   'P 1'
#
loop_
_entity.id
_entity.type
_entity.pdbx_description
1 polymer ?
#
loop_
_entity_poly.entity_id
_entity_poly.type
_entity_poly.pdbx_seq_one_letter_code
_entity_poly.pdbx_strand_id
1 'polypeptide(L)'
;CAVACRLCPDVVEWCPAPGREDLLAYGLYEFDEASGERRGTLHLARAVRAEEGGSLALSSVAELEMAGVYDVAWGPCHDEAAVPLAVAGADGALRLLTVGDGAAIVDECRLLEGAILTHVAWGAGGPDGLAAVGQDGSAHLLRAQEGGGLCSLARRAAHKLETWCVEISP
;
A
#
# COMPACT_ATOMS: atom_id res chain seq x y z
N CYS A 1 -8.30 12.37 27.17
CA CYS A 1 -8.53 10.92 27.04
C CYS A 1 -7.49 10.42 26.04
N ALA A 2 -6.38 9.84 26.49
CA ALA A 2 -5.44 9.22 25.58
C ALA A 2 -6.05 7.87 25.15
N VAL A 3 -6.44 7.77 23.89
CA VAL A 3 -6.83 6.48 23.30
C VAL A 3 -5.58 5.61 23.38
N ALA A 4 -5.65 4.52 24.16
CA ALA A 4 -4.61 3.50 24.15
C ALA A 4 -4.67 2.83 22.76
N CYS A 5 -3.92 3.37 21.81
CA CYS A 5 -3.76 2.78 20.49
C CYS A 5 -2.94 1.50 20.69
N ARG A 6 -3.59 0.34 20.60
CA ARG A 6 -2.90 -0.95 20.81
C ARG A 6 -2.01 -1.34 19.63
N LEU A 7 -2.17 -0.68 18.48
CA LEU A 7 -1.39 -0.88 17.26
C LEU A 7 -1.15 0.50 16.64
N CYS A 8 0.12 0.86 16.41
CA CYS A 8 0.50 2.08 15.70
C CYS A 8 0.74 1.70 14.23
N PRO A 9 0.05 2.32 13.26
CA PRO A 9 0.32 2.02 11.87
C PRO A 9 1.73 2.43 11.47
N ASP A 10 2.41 1.57 10.72
CA ASP A 10 3.73 1.82 10.16
C ASP A 10 3.64 2.71 8.92
N VAL A 11 2.52 2.61 8.19
CA VAL A 11 2.21 3.47 7.04
C VAL A 11 0.73 3.84 7.04
N VAL A 12 0.44 5.05 6.58
CA VAL A 12 -0.91 5.56 6.37
C VAL A 12 -0.96 6.38 5.07
N GLU A 13 -2.05 6.28 4.32
CA GLU A 13 -2.27 7.11 3.14
C GLU A 13 -3.76 7.35 2.87
N TRP A 14 -4.13 8.62 2.72
CA TRP A 14 -5.49 9.02 2.34
C TRP A 14 -5.68 8.88 0.84
N CYS A 15 -6.83 8.37 0.42
CA CYS A 15 -7.15 8.22 -0.98
C CYS A 15 -7.31 9.61 -1.64
N PRO A 16 -6.52 9.93 -2.68
CA PRO A 16 -6.60 11.23 -3.36
C PRO A 16 -7.72 11.27 -4.41
N ALA A 17 -8.40 10.15 -4.67
CA ALA A 17 -9.41 10.07 -5.71
C ALA A 17 -10.66 10.91 -5.34
N PRO A 18 -11.19 11.71 -6.27
CA PRO A 18 -12.41 12.49 -6.04
C PRO A 18 -13.57 11.60 -5.56
N GLY A 19 -14.26 12.04 -4.50
CA GLY A 19 -15.38 11.31 -3.90
C GLY A 19 -14.99 10.14 -3.00
N ARG A 20 -13.70 9.92 -2.75
CA ARG A 20 -13.16 8.89 -1.85
C ARG A 20 -12.14 9.48 -0.86
N GLU A 21 -12.14 10.79 -0.66
CA GLU A 21 -11.21 11.50 0.22
C GLU A 21 -11.41 11.15 1.70
N ASP A 22 -12.51 10.47 2.03
CA ASP A 22 -12.79 9.89 3.34
C ASP A 22 -12.12 8.52 3.56
N LEU A 23 -11.54 7.91 2.53
CA LEU A 23 -10.92 6.59 2.60
C LEU A 23 -9.45 6.68 3.01
N LEU A 24 -9.07 5.90 4.01
CA LEU A 24 -7.72 5.76 4.53
C LEU A 24 -7.25 4.31 4.34
N ALA A 25 -6.09 4.13 3.71
CA ALA A 25 -5.32 2.90 3.80
C ALA A 25 -4.29 3.01 4.92
N TYR A 26 -4.13 1.97 5.73
CA TYR A 26 -3.01 1.90 6.67
C TYR A 26 -2.52 0.47 6.86
N GLY A 27 -1.23 0.36 7.09
CA GLY A 27 -0.51 -0.90 7.21
C GLY A 27 0.04 -1.13 8.60
N LEU A 28 0.01 -2.38 9.02
CA LEU A 28 0.68 -2.87 10.23
C LEU A 28 1.81 -3.83 9.86
N TYR A 29 2.86 -3.81 10.68
CA TYR A 29 3.93 -4.78 10.62
C TYR A 29 4.41 -5.15 12.04
N GLU A 30 4.55 -6.45 12.26
CA GLU A 30 5.15 -7.02 13.46
C GLU A 30 6.18 -8.08 13.06
N PHE A 31 7.28 -8.14 13.82
CA PHE A 31 8.28 -9.19 13.71
C PHE A 31 8.34 -9.99 15.00
N ASP A 32 8.05 -11.28 14.91
CA ASP A 32 8.28 -12.19 16.02
C ASP A 32 9.73 -12.69 15.96
N GLU A 33 10.58 -12.16 16.84
CA GLU A 33 11.99 -12.55 16.95
C GLU A 33 12.17 -14.04 17.29
N ALA A 34 11.22 -14.66 17.99
CA ALA A 34 11.33 -16.05 18.42
C ALA A 34 11.06 -17.02 17.26
N SER A 35 10.05 -16.74 16.44
CA SER A 35 9.70 -17.57 15.28
C SER A 35 10.38 -17.12 13.97
N GLY A 36 10.88 -15.89 13.92
CA GLY A 36 11.32 -15.25 12.69
C GLY A 36 10.18 -14.88 11.74
N GLU A 37 8.93 -14.96 12.22
CA GLU A 37 7.75 -14.70 11.41
C GLU A 37 7.50 -13.20 11.27
N ARG A 38 7.11 -12.80 10.06
CA ARG A 38 6.68 -11.44 9.73
C ARG A 38 5.17 -11.47 9.57
N ARG A 39 4.48 -10.61 10.32
CA ARG A 39 3.02 -10.51 10.32
C ARG A 39 2.62 -9.07 10.07
N GLY A 40 1.45 -8.89 9.50
CA GLY A 40 0.89 -7.58 9.30
C GLY A 40 -0.48 -7.63 8.66
N THR A 41 -1.12 -6.48 8.64
CA THR A 41 -2.48 -6.35 8.15
C THR A 41 -2.57 -5.03 7.40
N LEU A 42 -3.08 -5.08 6.18
CA LEU A 42 -3.54 -3.88 5.48
C LEU A 42 -4.99 -3.63 5.91
N HIS A 43 -5.27 -2.43 6.36
CA HIS A 43 -6.61 -1.98 6.69
C HIS A 43 -7.06 -0.88 5.75
N LEU A 44 -8.34 -0.91 5.40
CA LEU A 44 -9.07 0.20 4.79
C LEU A 44 -10.11 0.70 5.79
N ALA A 45 -10.10 2.00 6.07
CA ALA A 45 -11.05 2.64 6.96
C ALA A 45 -11.65 3.90 6.34
N ARG A 46 -12.87 4.26 6.73
CA ARG A 46 -13.51 5.51 6.33
C ARG A 46 -13.62 6.49 7.49
N ALA A 47 -13.37 7.77 7.19
CA ALA A 47 -13.66 8.87 8.09
C ALA A 47 -15.17 9.14 8.09
N VAL A 48 -15.83 8.74 9.18
CA VAL A 48 -17.26 8.94 9.39
C VAL A 48 -17.49 9.94 10.52
N ARG A 49 -18.63 10.66 10.47
CA ARG A 49 -19.08 11.44 11.62
C ARG A 49 -19.74 10.50 12.63
N ALA A 50 -19.28 10.52 13.87
CA ALA A 50 -19.90 9.79 14.95
C ALA A 50 -21.32 10.35 15.22
N GLU A 51 -22.28 9.44 15.45
CA GLU A 51 -23.69 9.79 15.69
C GLU A 51 -23.87 10.68 16.93
N GLU A 52 -23.02 10.53 17.94
CA GLU A 52 -23.01 11.36 19.15
C GLU A 52 -21.83 12.35 19.15
N GLY A 53 -22.13 13.64 19.16
CA GLY A 53 -21.14 14.71 19.41
C GLY A 53 -20.40 15.26 18.18
N GLY A 54 -20.68 14.75 16.98
CA GLY A 54 -20.16 15.31 15.73
C GLY A 54 -18.64 15.17 15.53
N SER A 55 -17.97 14.36 16.34
CA SER A 55 -16.55 14.02 16.16
C SER A 55 -16.35 13.13 14.94
N LEU A 56 -15.16 13.19 14.34
CA LEU A 56 -14.74 12.25 13.31
C LEU A 56 -14.25 10.96 13.96
N ALA A 57 -14.61 9.83 13.36
CA ALA A 57 -14.16 8.50 13.72
C ALA A 57 -13.70 7.74 12.47
N LEU A 58 -12.76 6.81 12.64
CA LEU A 58 -12.39 5.86 11.59
C LEU A 58 -13.21 4.60 11.77
N SER A 59 -13.96 4.22 10.74
CA SER A 59 -14.72 2.97 10.67
C SER A 59 -13.98 1.99 9.77
N SER A 60 -13.61 0.82 10.30
CA SER A 60 -12.96 -0.24 9.50
C SER A 60 -13.93 -0.74 8.42
N VAL A 61 -13.41 -0.92 7.22
CA VAL A 61 -14.19 -1.32 6.04
C VAL A 61 -13.65 -2.61 5.42
N ALA A 62 -12.33 -2.77 5.37
CA ALA A 62 -11.70 -4.00 4.90
C ALA A 62 -10.39 -4.25 5.65
N GLU A 63 -10.01 -5.53 5.76
CA GLU A 63 -8.77 -5.98 6.37
C GLU A 63 -8.20 -7.13 5.55
N LEU A 64 -6.89 -7.09 5.30
CA LEU A 64 -6.17 -8.10 4.54
C LEU A 64 -4.89 -8.48 5.26
N GLU A 65 -4.86 -9.71 5.79
CA GLU A 65 -3.68 -10.30 6.43
C GLU A 65 -2.56 -10.54 5.42
N MET A 66 -1.33 -10.18 5.79
CA MET A 66 -0.13 -10.40 5.00
C MET A 66 1.14 -10.43 5.86
N ALA A 67 2.31 -10.56 5.25
CA ALA A 67 3.57 -10.67 5.97
C ALA A 67 4.02 -9.37 6.66
N GLY A 68 3.31 -8.25 6.47
CA GLY A 68 3.77 -6.92 6.86
C GLY A 68 3.60 -5.92 5.74
N VAL A 69 3.12 -4.74 6.06
CA VAL A 69 2.94 -3.62 5.13
C VAL A 69 3.99 -2.57 5.44
N TYR A 70 4.92 -2.33 4.52
CA TYR A 70 5.95 -1.31 4.66
C TYR A 70 5.54 0.02 4.05
N ASP A 71 4.82 -0.04 2.93
CA ASP A 71 4.36 1.15 2.24
C ASP A 71 3.09 0.90 1.42
N VAL A 72 2.32 1.96 1.21
CA VAL A 72 1.13 1.97 0.35
C VAL A 72 1.14 3.23 -0.51
N ALA A 73 0.64 3.10 -1.74
CA ALA A 73 0.49 4.22 -2.65
C ALA A 73 -0.82 4.12 -3.44
N TRP A 74 -1.70 5.10 -3.31
CA TRP A 74 -2.89 5.22 -4.16
C TRP A 74 -2.48 5.62 -5.58
N GLY A 75 -2.98 4.87 -6.56
CA GLY A 75 -2.68 5.11 -7.97
C GLY A 75 -3.66 6.05 -8.65
N PRO A 76 -3.43 6.35 -9.94
CA PRO A 76 -4.33 7.19 -10.71
C PRO A 76 -5.72 6.55 -10.83
N CYS A 77 -6.74 7.36 -10.58
CA CYS A 77 -8.14 6.97 -10.76
C CYS A 77 -8.51 7.12 -12.24
N HIS A 78 -8.56 5.99 -12.96
CA HIS A 78 -9.02 5.94 -14.34
C HIS A 78 -10.51 5.56 -14.45
N ASP A 79 -11.09 5.03 -13.38
CA ASP A 79 -12.48 4.60 -13.26
C ASP A 79 -13.05 5.11 -11.92
N GLU A 80 -14.16 5.85 -11.95
CA GLU A 80 -14.79 6.37 -10.73
C GLU A 80 -15.25 5.24 -9.78
N ALA A 81 -15.51 4.04 -10.33
CA ALA A 81 -15.96 2.88 -9.57
C ALA A 81 -14.85 2.17 -8.79
N ALA A 82 -13.57 2.37 -9.15
CA ALA A 82 -12.47 1.68 -8.51
C ALA A 82 -11.14 2.44 -8.56
N VAL A 83 -10.40 2.39 -7.45
CA VAL A 83 -9.08 3.05 -7.35
C VAL A 83 -8.01 1.99 -7.09
N PRO A 84 -6.90 2.01 -7.85
CA PRO A 84 -5.77 1.12 -7.58
C PRO A 84 -5.03 1.53 -6.30
N LEU A 85 -4.59 0.54 -5.53
CA LEU A 85 -3.73 0.70 -4.36
C LEU A 85 -2.54 -0.24 -4.49
N ALA A 86 -1.34 0.33 -4.56
CA ALA A 86 -0.11 -0.44 -4.51
C ALA A 86 0.32 -0.68 -3.06
N VAL A 87 0.86 -1.86 -2.77
CA VAL A 87 1.27 -2.27 -1.41
C VAL A 87 2.65 -2.94 -1.46
N ALA A 88 3.62 -2.37 -0.77
CA ALA A 88 4.96 -2.93 -0.58
C ALA A 88 4.98 -3.86 0.64
N GLY A 89 5.19 -5.15 0.40
CA GLY A 89 5.13 -6.19 1.42
C GLY A 89 6.48 -6.62 1.99
N ALA A 90 6.47 -7.02 3.26
CA ALA A 90 7.62 -7.61 3.95
C ALA A 90 8.03 -8.99 3.42
N ASP A 91 7.23 -9.60 2.55
CA ASP A 91 7.54 -10.83 1.82
C ASP A 91 8.16 -10.57 0.44
N GLY A 92 8.60 -9.34 0.20
CA GLY A 92 9.20 -8.89 -1.06
C GLY A 92 8.20 -8.83 -2.21
N ALA A 93 6.90 -8.90 -1.91
CA ALA A 93 5.88 -8.79 -2.93
C ALA A 93 5.41 -7.35 -3.08
N LEU A 94 5.27 -6.93 -4.34
CA LEU A 94 4.43 -5.80 -4.69
C LEU A 94 3.04 -6.32 -5.01
N ARG A 95 2.03 -5.79 -4.32
CA ARG A 95 0.63 -6.08 -4.61
C ARG A 95 -0.02 -4.86 -5.25
N LEU A 96 -0.88 -5.10 -6.22
CA LEU A 96 -1.80 -4.12 -6.78
C LEU A 96 -3.21 -4.58 -6.45
N LEU A 97 -3.88 -3.80 -5.60
CA LEU A 97 -5.26 -4.03 -5.21
C LEU A 97 -6.16 -3.09 -5.99
N THR A 98 -7.32 -3.59 -6.41
CA THR A 98 -8.39 -2.75 -6.94
C THR A 98 -9.41 -2.53 -5.83
N VAL A 99 -9.60 -1.28 -5.42
CA VAL A 99 -10.50 -0.91 -4.32
C VAL A 99 -11.78 -0.30 -4.90
N GLY A 100 -12.86 -1.07 -4.84
CA GLY A 100 -14.17 -0.71 -5.39
C GLY A 100 -15.03 0.13 -4.45
N ASP A 101 -16.32 0.24 -4.78
CA ASP A 101 -17.31 0.89 -3.94
C ASP A 101 -17.41 0.24 -2.55
N GLY A 102 -17.67 1.07 -1.54
CA GLY A 102 -17.65 0.61 -0.16
C GLY A 102 -16.28 0.09 0.28
N ALA A 103 -15.18 0.46 -0.39
CA ALA A 103 -13.82 0.05 -0.11
C ALA A 103 -13.59 -1.48 -0.07
N ALA A 104 -14.40 -2.23 -0.83
CA ALA A 104 -14.15 -3.65 -1.04
C ALA A 104 -12.91 -3.85 -1.92
N ILE A 105 -12.05 -4.80 -1.53
CA ILE A 105 -10.98 -5.28 -2.41
C ILE A 105 -11.63 -6.23 -3.42
N VAL A 106 -11.64 -5.84 -4.69
CA VAL A 106 -12.32 -6.60 -5.75
C VAL A 106 -11.35 -7.40 -6.62
N ASP A 107 -10.07 -7.06 -6.60
CA ASP A 107 -9.01 -7.80 -7.29
C ASP A 107 -7.65 -7.59 -6.60
N GLU A 108 -6.77 -8.58 -6.72
CA GLU A 108 -5.38 -8.55 -6.25
C GLU A 108 -4.46 -9.17 -7.29
N CYS A 109 -3.48 -8.40 -7.75
CA CYS A 109 -2.35 -8.92 -8.51
C CYS A 109 -1.07 -8.82 -7.66
N ARG A 110 -0.21 -9.84 -7.77
CA ARG A 110 1.03 -9.92 -7.01
C ARG A 110 2.22 -10.16 -7.92
N LEU A 111 3.27 -9.38 -7.73
CA LEU A 111 4.60 -9.65 -8.27
C LEU A 111 5.57 -9.91 -7.11
N LEU A 112 6.26 -11.04 -7.14
CA LEU A 112 7.26 -11.42 -6.15
C LEU A 112 8.65 -10.95 -6.57
N GLU A 113 9.23 -10.02 -5.80
CA GLU A 113 10.52 -9.40 -6.08
C GLU A 113 11.44 -9.49 -4.84
N GLY A 114 11.99 -10.68 -4.58
CA GLY A 114 13.14 -10.85 -3.70
C GLY A 114 12.95 -10.42 -2.22
N ALA A 115 13.88 -9.59 -1.72
CA ALA A 115 13.88 -9.10 -0.34
C ALA A 115 12.71 -8.13 -0.07
N ILE A 116 12.49 -7.75 1.20
CA ILE A 116 11.45 -6.78 1.60
C ILE A 116 11.41 -5.59 0.64
N LEU A 117 10.20 -5.26 0.17
CA LEU A 117 9.96 -3.98 -0.49
C LEU A 117 9.61 -2.96 0.59
N THR A 118 10.29 -1.82 0.56
CA THR A 118 10.27 -0.82 1.62
C THR A 118 9.50 0.43 1.24
N HIS A 119 9.37 0.72 -0.05
CA HIS A 119 8.64 1.88 -0.55
C HIS A 119 8.17 1.67 -1.99
N VAL A 120 7.04 2.28 -2.35
CA VAL A 120 6.45 2.28 -3.68
C VAL A 120 5.97 3.69 -4.07
N ALA A 121 6.01 4.03 -5.36
CA ALA A 121 5.45 5.28 -5.87
C ALA A 121 4.90 5.10 -7.30
N TRP A 122 3.83 5.82 -7.62
CA TRP A 122 3.21 5.86 -8.95
C TRP A 122 3.84 6.93 -9.85
N GLY A 123 3.65 6.80 -11.17
CA GLY A 123 4.06 7.78 -12.18
C GLY A 123 5.36 7.44 -12.92
N ALA A 124 6.03 6.34 -12.56
CA ALA A 124 7.35 6.00 -13.07
C ALA A 124 7.32 5.65 -14.58
N GLY A 125 7.71 6.60 -15.45
CA GLY A 125 7.66 6.41 -16.90
C GLY A 125 6.25 6.43 -17.49
N GLY A 126 5.27 6.97 -16.77
CA GLY A 126 3.88 7.14 -17.20
C GLY A 126 2.89 6.94 -16.04
N PRO A 127 1.59 7.26 -16.24
CA PRO A 127 0.57 7.18 -15.20
C PRO A 127 0.44 5.77 -14.59
N ASP A 128 0.48 4.73 -15.42
CA ASP A 128 0.39 3.32 -14.98
C ASP A 128 1.74 2.74 -14.51
N GLY A 129 2.78 3.56 -14.49
CA GLY A 129 4.12 3.14 -14.08
C GLY A 129 4.27 3.18 -12.57
N LEU A 130 4.94 2.18 -12.00
CA LEU A 130 5.33 2.17 -10.59
C LEU A 130 6.85 2.08 -10.46
N ALA A 131 7.38 2.74 -9.44
CA ALA A 131 8.70 2.46 -8.92
C ALA A 131 8.58 1.83 -7.54
N ALA A 132 9.39 0.83 -7.26
CA ALA A 132 9.50 0.25 -5.93
C ALA A 132 10.97 0.07 -5.57
N VAL A 133 11.27 0.11 -4.27
CA VAL A 133 12.61 -0.11 -3.75
C VAL A 133 12.58 -1.10 -2.60
N GLY A 134 13.72 -1.74 -2.33
CA GLY A 134 13.80 -2.80 -1.33
C GLY A 134 14.98 -2.73 -0.38
N GLN A 135 14.91 -3.59 0.63
CA GLN A 135 15.90 -3.75 1.69
C GLN A 135 17.26 -4.24 1.15
N ASP A 136 17.26 -4.93 0.02
CA ASP A 136 18.49 -5.38 -0.66
C ASP A 136 19.18 -4.29 -1.48
N GLY A 137 18.65 -3.06 -1.49
CA GLY A 137 19.17 -1.95 -2.29
C GLY A 137 18.79 -2.02 -3.77
N SER A 138 17.79 -2.84 -4.12
CA SER A 138 17.24 -2.89 -5.46
C SER A 138 16.20 -1.81 -5.70
N ALA A 139 16.20 -1.29 -6.93
CA ALA A 139 15.18 -0.42 -7.48
C ALA A 139 14.49 -1.13 -8.64
N HIS A 140 13.17 -1.01 -8.69
CA HIS A 140 12.29 -1.70 -9.62
C HIS A 140 11.48 -0.67 -10.39
N LEU A 141 11.35 -0.88 -11.69
CA LEU A 141 10.42 -0.18 -12.57
C LEU A 141 9.37 -1.19 -13.02
N LEU A 142 8.11 -0.89 -12.75
CA LEU A 142 6.99 -1.75 -13.02
C LEU A 142 5.90 -1.00 -13.77
N ARG A 143 4.92 -1.73 -14.29
CA ARG A 143 3.73 -1.17 -14.92
C ARG A 143 2.50 -1.97 -14.57
N ALA A 144 1.45 -1.27 -14.15
CA ALA A 144 0.11 -1.81 -14.06
C ALA A 144 -0.43 -2.07 -15.47
N GLN A 145 -1.04 -3.23 -15.68
CA GLN A 145 -1.60 -3.64 -16.96
C GLN A 145 -3.11 -3.40 -16.99
N GLU A 146 -3.61 -3.03 -18.16
CA GLU A 146 -5.04 -3.00 -18.44
C GLU A 146 -5.64 -4.39 -18.15
N GLY A 147 -6.67 -4.44 -17.29
CA GLY A 147 -7.32 -5.69 -16.89
C GLY A 147 -6.76 -6.38 -15.63
N GLY A 148 -5.96 -5.70 -14.79
CA GLY A 148 -5.67 -6.15 -13.43
C GLY A 148 -4.34 -6.90 -13.26
N GLY A 149 -3.26 -6.43 -13.88
CA GLY A 149 -1.93 -7.09 -13.82
C GLY A 149 -0.79 -6.19 -13.36
N LEU A 150 0.32 -6.79 -12.91
CA LEU A 150 1.60 -6.12 -12.69
C LEU A 150 2.69 -6.75 -13.56
N CYS A 151 3.46 -5.90 -14.26
CA CYS A 151 4.58 -6.31 -15.08
C CYS A 151 5.88 -5.66 -14.60
N SER A 152 6.90 -6.48 -14.33
CA SER A 152 8.28 -6.00 -14.08
C SER A 152 8.91 -5.57 -15.40
N LEU A 153 9.29 -4.30 -15.51
CA LEU A 153 9.93 -3.75 -16.71
C LEU A 153 11.46 -3.73 -16.58
N ALA A 154 11.96 -3.35 -15.41
CA ALA A 154 13.39 -3.34 -15.12
C ALA A 154 13.66 -3.47 -13.63
N ARG A 155 14.80 -4.06 -13.28
CA ARG A 155 15.34 -4.10 -11.92
C ARG A 155 16.81 -3.74 -11.93
N ARG A 156 17.25 -2.98 -10.95
CA ARG A 156 18.66 -2.63 -10.76
C ARG A 156 19.05 -2.69 -9.30
N ALA A 157 20.10 -3.43 -8.98
CA ALA A 157 20.78 -3.30 -7.70
C ALA A 157 21.56 -1.98 -7.69
N ALA A 158 21.16 -1.04 -6.83
CA ALA A 158 21.80 0.27 -6.70
C ALA A 158 22.89 0.25 -5.62
N HIS A 159 22.63 -0.40 -4.49
CA HIS A 159 23.58 -0.59 -3.40
C HIS A 159 23.29 -1.89 -2.62
N LYS A 160 24.03 -2.11 -1.52
CA LYS A 160 23.92 -3.31 -0.67
C LYS A 160 23.30 -3.00 0.70
N LEU A 161 22.48 -1.95 0.74
CA LEU A 161 21.87 -1.40 1.95
C LEU A 161 20.38 -1.23 1.68
N GLU A 162 19.61 -1.03 2.73
CA GLU A 162 18.19 -0.73 2.62
C GLU A 162 17.96 0.63 1.96
N THR A 163 17.10 0.63 0.94
CA THR A 163 16.60 1.88 0.35
C THR A 163 15.29 2.20 1.04
N TRP A 164 15.10 3.44 1.50
CA TRP A 164 13.97 3.78 2.36
C TRP A 164 12.85 4.53 1.65
N CYS A 165 13.13 5.12 0.49
CA CYS A 165 12.14 5.88 -0.24
C CYS A 165 12.43 5.87 -1.75
N VAL A 166 11.35 6.04 -2.50
CA VAL A 166 11.38 6.40 -3.91
C VAL A 166 10.36 7.50 -4.13
N GLU A 167 10.74 8.51 -4.91
CA GLU A 167 9.88 9.63 -5.26
C GLU A 167 9.91 9.81 -6.77
N ILE A 168 8.74 10.05 -7.36
CA ILE A 168 8.61 10.40 -8.77
C ILE A 168 8.37 11.89 -8.85
N SER A 169 9.35 12.63 -9.38
CA SER A 169 9.19 14.05 -9.64
C SER A 169 8.23 14.27 -10.83
N PRO A 170 7.36 15.30 -10.76
CA PRO A 170 6.44 15.65 -11.84
C PRO A 170 7.12 16.11 -13.12
#